data_AF-A0A3P8L1V5-F1
#
_entry.id   AF-A0A3P8L1V5-F1
#
_cell.length_a   1.000
_cell.length_b   1.000
_cell.length_c   1.000
_cell.angle_alpha   90.00
_cell.angle_beta   90.00
_cell.angle_gamma   90.00
#
_symmetry.space_group_name_H-M   'P 1'
#
loop_
_entity.id
_entity.type
_entity.pdbx_description
1 polymer ?
#
loop_
_entity_poly.entity_id
_entity_poly.type
_entity_poly.pdbx_seq_one_letter_code
_entity_poly.pdbx_strand_id
1 'polypeptide(L)'
;MDRTMGFLFVGDPFSTISPYNAMWSHYPSVLPTNVGLFASQNGTKPIEYLVRTGADDIMKVGSIIEVDGETVYAHSSTRSKHLVKQLERAGAGNPSASPLKASTASIGNSYQIPRIMRLTLWNKKSYRASELNVWDHREANLINGSDGSSAPPGMKVGSVVNFYIKDICRSVVSYAVAKTHAINRPDLELLVFSGSPPDPRDPTSDWRERMFCKSGFGCPPKGLLALHPCLAAAGDAVPLYISQPYFLGADPRIAQAFDQFPDPIPERHSTWIHIEPTTGFILEAFKRIQFNLLMQNRDPVFKNMSGPYYFPIGWVEERAIADKDTLDLLYNKLFVPRKTIPFILSIIGAVSTLISILLIVLLITFSRRQSSLARAKRNGGKKHAPTTTSVNVDNKLGLSDRVQIIQPNQNASAPPEQRSTGPVPDTQGSLRQTKDGDMASMWMN
;
A
#
# COMPACT_ATOMS: atom_id res chain seq x y z
N MET A 1 -26.21 -13.32 -33.27
CA MET A 1 -26.54 -12.03 -33.91
C MET A 1 -27.95 -11.69 -33.51
N ASP A 2 -28.11 -10.81 -32.52
CA ASP A 2 -29.43 -10.52 -31.94
C ASP A 2 -30.10 -9.27 -32.56
N ARG A 3 -31.42 -9.15 -32.39
CA ARG A 3 -32.28 -8.08 -32.94
C ARG A 3 -32.60 -6.97 -31.92
N THR A 4 -32.00 -6.98 -30.74
CA THR A 4 -32.48 -6.29 -29.53
C THR A 4 -32.29 -4.77 -29.48
N MET A 5 -31.32 -4.17 -30.19
CA MET A 5 -31.10 -2.71 -30.11
C MET A 5 -32.21 -1.87 -30.75
N GLY A 6 -32.93 -2.40 -31.75
CA GLY A 6 -33.98 -1.67 -32.48
C GLY A 6 -35.22 -1.27 -31.65
N PHE A 7 -35.26 -1.62 -30.36
CA PHE A 7 -36.39 -1.38 -29.45
C PHE A 7 -36.12 -0.32 -28.38
N LEU A 8 -34.92 0.28 -28.33
CA LEU A 8 -34.59 1.36 -27.38
C LEU A 8 -35.09 2.74 -27.83
N PHE A 9 -35.41 2.91 -29.11
CA PHE A 9 -35.61 4.20 -29.76
C PHE A 9 -36.96 4.28 -30.48
N VAL A 10 -37.80 5.27 -30.12
CA VAL A 10 -39.00 5.62 -30.88
C VAL A 10 -38.67 6.83 -31.75
N GLY A 11 -38.66 6.64 -33.06
CA GLY A 11 -38.32 7.69 -34.02
C GLY A 11 -36.80 7.86 -34.16
N ASP A 12 -36.18 8.59 -33.23
CA ASP A 12 -34.80 9.07 -33.36
C ASP A 12 -33.76 8.25 -32.56
N PRO A 13 -32.53 8.09 -33.07
CA PRO A 13 -31.43 7.37 -32.42
C PRO A 13 -30.81 8.09 -31.20
N PHE A 14 -31.35 9.25 -30.80
CA PHE A 14 -30.85 10.07 -29.70
C PHE A 14 -32.02 10.54 -28.82
N SER A 15 -31.80 10.66 -27.51
CA SER A 15 -32.82 11.13 -26.57
C SER A 15 -32.24 12.13 -25.56
N THR A 16 -33.01 13.18 -25.27
CA THR A 16 -32.65 14.20 -24.27
C THR A 16 -33.24 13.83 -22.92
N ILE A 17 -32.38 13.48 -21.97
CA ILE A 17 -32.75 13.11 -20.59
C ILE A 17 -31.90 13.88 -19.57
N SER A 18 -32.38 14.00 -18.33
CA SER A 18 -31.61 14.63 -17.26
C SER A 18 -30.39 13.76 -16.86
N PRO A 19 -29.30 14.33 -16.33
CA PRO A 19 -28.16 13.56 -15.83
C PRO A 19 -28.56 12.55 -14.74
N TYR A 20 -29.50 12.92 -13.86
CA TYR A 20 -30.04 12.01 -12.86
C TYR A 20 -30.73 10.79 -13.50
N ASN A 21 -31.56 11.02 -14.53
CA ASN A 21 -32.25 9.94 -15.22
C ASN A 21 -31.26 9.02 -15.96
N ALA A 22 -30.26 9.61 -16.64
CA ALA A 22 -29.21 8.87 -17.35
C ALA A 22 -28.37 7.96 -16.43
N MET A 23 -28.14 8.39 -15.18
CA MET A 23 -27.42 7.60 -14.19
C MET A 23 -28.32 6.56 -13.51
N TRP A 24 -29.50 6.95 -13.02
CA TRP A 24 -30.22 6.18 -11.99
C TRP A 24 -31.60 5.67 -12.41
N SER A 25 -32.34 6.41 -13.24
CA SER A 25 -33.75 6.10 -13.49
C SER A 25 -34.32 6.76 -14.75
N HIS A 26 -34.46 5.98 -15.82
CA HIS A 26 -35.24 6.35 -17.00
C HIS A 26 -36.07 5.16 -17.48
N TYR A 27 -37.36 5.39 -17.77
CA TYR A 27 -38.24 4.41 -18.38
C TYR A 27 -38.54 4.84 -19.81
N PRO A 28 -37.93 4.21 -20.84
CA PRO A 28 -38.23 4.51 -22.24
C PRO A 28 -39.67 4.12 -22.56
N SER A 29 -40.39 4.90 -23.36
CA SER A 29 -41.81 4.63 -23.71
C SER A 29 -42.06 3.30 -24.43
N VAL A 30 -41.01 2.60 -24.87
CA VAL A 30 -41.01 1.30 -25.54
C VAL A 30 -40.61 0.13 -24.64
N LEU A 31 -40.06 0.37 -23.45
CA LEU A 31 -39.56 -0.68 -22.56
C LEU A 31 -40.10 -0.52 -21.14
N PRO A 32 -40.76 -1.54 -20.56
CA PRO A 32 -41.27 -1.49 -19.17
C PRO A 32 -40.16 -1.65 -18.10
N THR A 33 -38.90 -1.44 -18.49
CA THR A 33 -37.70 -1.67 -17.67
C THR A 33 -37.03 -0.33 -17.34
N ASN A 34 -36.54 -0.20 -16.10
CA ASN A 34 -35.70 0.94 -15.73
C ASN A 34 -34.33 0.85 -16.42
N VAL A 35 -33.88 1.94 -17.03
CA VAL A 35 -32.60 2.05 -17.75
C VAL A 35 -31.80 3.21 -17.16
N GLY A 36 -30.51 3.00 -16.93
CA GLY A 36 -29.56 4.01 -16.45
C GLY A 36 -28.22 3.36 -16.12
N LEU A 37 -27.11 4.08 -16.27
CA LEU A 37 -25.74 3.54 -16.12
C LEU A 37 -25.48 2.83 -14.78
N PHE A 38 -26.18 3.22 -13.73
CA PHE A 38 -26.09 2.69 -12.37
C PHE A 38 -27.47 2.33 -11.80
N ALA A 39 -28.50 2.18 -12.64
CA ALA A 39 -29.88 1.93 -12.23
C ALA A 39 -30.05 0.66 -11.38
N SER A 40 -29.24 -0.36 -11.64
CA SER A 40 -29.20 -1.64 -10.89
C SER A 40 -28.41 -1.58 -9.58
N GLN A 41 -27.73 -0.46 -9.27
CA GLN A 41 -26.83 -0.34 -8.11
C GLN A 41 -27.47 0.36 -6.90
N ASN A 42 -28.59 1.05 -7.07
CA ASN A 42 -29.21 1.79 -5.97
C ASN A 42 -29.90 0.84 -4.97
N GLY A 43 -29.43 0.83 -3.71
CA GLY A 43 -30.00 -0.01 -2.65
C GLY A 43 -29.59 -1.48 -2.69
N THR A 44 -28.59 -1.87 -3.48
CA THR A 44 -28.04 -3.23 -3.47
C THR A 44 -27.32 -3.54 -2.15
N LYS A 45 -27.09 -4.83 -1.88
CA LYS A 45 -26.27 -5.25 -0.74
C LYS A 45 -24.78 -5.07 -1.06
N PRO A 46 -23.94 -4.77 -0.05
CA PRO A 46 -22.49 -4.86 -0.20
C PRO A 46 -22.09 -6.25 -0.69
N ILE A 47 -21.09 -6.29 -1.58
CA ILE A 47 -20.48 -7.54 -2.05
C ILE A 47 -19.73 -8.16 -0.86
N GLU A 48 -19.99 -9.44 -0.57
CA GLU A 48 -19.29 -10.16 0.49
C GLU A 48 -18.11 -10.93 -0.09
N TYR A 49 -16.89 -10.60 0.35
CA TYR A 49 -15.66 -11.23 -0.13
C TYR A 49 -14.99 -12.07 0.96
N LEU A 50 -14.63 -13.30 0.61
CA LEU A 50 -13.72 -14.13 1.39
C LEU A 50 -12.29 -13.85 0.91
N VAL A 51 -11.44 -13.30 1.78
CA VAL A 51 -10.07 -12.93 1.42
C VAL A 51 -9.04 -13.62 2.31
N ARG A 52 -7.82 -13.78 1.78
CA ARG A 52 -6.67 -14.28 2.53
C ARG A 52 -6.17 -13.22 3.52
N THR A 53 -5.94 -13.65 4.76
CA THR A 53 -5.43 -12.81 5.86
C THR A 53 -3.95 -12.44 5.75
N GLY A 54 -3.20 -13.05 4.84
CA GLY A 54 -1.74 -12.96 4.79
C GLY A 54 -1.00 -13.80 5.84
N ALA A 55 -1.70 -14.56 6.70
CA ALA A 55 -1.09 -15.25 7.83
C ALA A 55 -0.18 -16.45 7.45
N ASP A 56 -0.55 -17.21 6.41
CA ASP A 56 0.32 -18.28 5.86
C ASP A 56 1.40 -17.72 4.91
N ASP A 57 1.11 -16.61 4.24
CA ASP A 57 1.93 -15.99 3.21
C ASP A 57 1.47 -14.53 3.02
N ILE A 58 2.31 -13.59 3.44
CA ILE A 58 1.98 -12.16 3.40
C ILE A 58 1.89 -11.60 1.98
N MET A 59 2.52 -12.26 0.99
CA MET A 59 2.41 -11.86 -0.42
C MET A 59 1.01 -12.15 -1.01
N LYS A 60 0.17 -12.86 -0.25
CA LYS A 60 -1.23 -13.14 -0.59
C LYS A 60 -2.22 -12.42 0.33
N VAL A 61 -1.81 -11.40 1.08
CA VAL A 61 -2.74 -10.58 1.87
C VAL A 61 -3.79 -9.92 0.97
N GLY A 62 -5.05 -9.89 1.40
CA GLY A 62 -6.15 -9.27 0.66
C GLY A 62 -6.62 -10.02 -0.59
N SER A 63 -5.89 -11.04 -1.07
CA SER A 63 -6.29 -11.76 -2.29
C SER A 63 -7.57 -12.56 -2.08
N ILE A 64 -8.49 -12.48 -3.02
CA ILE A 64 -9.81 -13.12 -2.95
C ILE A 64 -9.69 -14.65 -3.05
N ILE A 65 -10.61 -15.34 -2.39
CA ILE A 65 -10.84 -16.78 -2.43
C ILE A 65 -12.21 -17.08 -3.05
N GLU A 66 -13.22 -16.31 -2.64
CA GLU A 66 -14.65 -16.53 -2.94
C GLU A 66 -15.38 -15.17 -2.93
N VAL A 67 -16.45 -15.06 -3.73
CA VAL A 67 -17.28 -13.86 -3.89
C VAL A 67 -18.74 -14.26 -3.66
N ASP A 68 -19.46 -13.51 -2.84
CA ASP A 68 -20.88 -13.67 -2.49
C ASP A 68 -21.31 -15.08 -2.03
N GLY A 69 -20.36 -15.91 -1.59
CA GLY A 69 -20.58 -17.29 -1.16
C GLY A 69 -20.70 -18.30 -2.30
N GLU A 70 -20.37 -17.93 -3.54
CA GLU A 70 -20.28 -18.85 -4.67
C GLU A 70 -18.84 -19.34 -4.90
N THR A 71 -18.52 -20.50 -4.34
CA THR A 71 -17.35 -21.30 -4.72
C THR A 71 -17.62 -21.94 -6.09
N VAL A 72 -17.48 -21.15 -7.17
CA VAL A 72 -17.88 -21.58 -8.52
C VAL A 72 -17.14 -22.86 -8.93
N TYR A 73 -17.90 -23.83 -9.42
CA TYR A 73 -17.47 -25.23 -9.50
C TYR A 73 -16.56 -25.50 -10.70
N ALA A 74 -15.25 -25.50 -10.48
CA ALA A 74 -14.30 -26.15 -11.38
C ALA A 74 -14.74 -27.61 -11.66
N HIS A 75 -14.92 -27.95 -12.94
CA HIS A 75 -15.68 -29.11 -13.40
C HIS A 75 -14.97 -30.45 -13.09
N SER A 76 -15.19 -31.01 -11.90
CA SER A 76 -14.57 -32.29 -11.50
C SER A 76 -15.11 -33.45 -12.32
N SER A 77 -14.21 -34.25 -12.90
CA SER A 77 -14.54 -35.54 -13.51
C SER A 77 -15.14 -36.52 -12.50
N THR A 78 -15.89 -37.50 -13.00
CA THR A 78 -16.87 -38.29 -12.23
C THR A 78 -16.28 -39.16 -11.11
N ARG A 79 -14.95 -39.39 -11.12
CA ARG A 79 -14.27 -40.34 -10.22
C ARG A 79 -14.14 -39.83 -8.78
N SER A 80 -14.13 -38.51 -8.56
CA SER A 80 -13.88 -37.90 -7.24
C SER A 80 -15.06 -37.95 -6.26
N LYS A 81 -16.30 -38.16 -6.74
CA LYS A 81 -17.53 -38.07 -5.92
C LYS A 81 -17.64 -39.15 -4.83
N HIS A 82 -16.93 -40.28 -4.98
CA HIS A 82 -16.98 -41.37 -4.01
C HIS A 82 -16.07 -41.14 -2.79
N LEU A 83 -14.89 -40.53 -3.00
CA LEU A 83 -13.88 -40.34 -1.96
C LEU A 83 -14.29 -39.27 -0.94
N VAL A 84 -14.86 -38.15 -1.42
CA VAL A 84 -15.37 -37.07 -0.55
C VAL A 84 -16.45 -37.60 0.40
N LYS A 85 -17.40 -38.40 -0.13
CA LYS A 85 -18.52 -38.96 0.63
C LYS A 85 -18.12 -40.04 1.66
N GLN A 86 -16.89 -40.57 1.57
CA GLN A 86 -16.30 -41.40 2.62
C GLN A 86 -15.63 -40.55 3.71
N LEU A 87 -14.92 -39.47 3.34
CA LEU A 87 -14.24 -38.57 4.29
C LEU A 87 -15.23 -37.78 5.16
N GLU A 88 -16.34 -37.31 4.58
CA GLU A 88 -17.41 -36.61 5.32
C GLU A 88 -18.00 -37.46 6.46
N ARG A 89 -18.05 -38.79 6.30
CA ARG A 89 -18.55 -39.72 7.32
C ARG A 89 -17.57 -39.98 8.47
N ALA A 90 -16.29 -39.64 8.31
CA ALA A 90 -15.25 -39.84 9.32
C ALA A 90 -15.00 -38.60 10.21
N GLY A 91 -15.50 -37.43 9.82
CA GLY A 91 -15.16 -36.13 10.45
C GLY A 91 -16.09 -35.62 11.55
N ALA A 92 -17.12 -36.37 11.93
CA ALA A 92 -18.16 -35.90 12.87
C ALA A 92 -17.72 -35.96 14.35
N GLY A 93 -16.74 -35.11 14.73
CA GLY A 93 -16.13 -35.11 16.06
C GLY A 93 -16.00 -33.74 16.74
N ASN A 94 -16.82 -33.53 17.77
CA ASN A 94 -16.69 -32.55 18.87
C ASN A 94 -16.69 -31.02 18.56
N PRO A 95 -17.80 -30.29 18.84
CA PRO A 95 -17.90 -28.84 18.69
C PRO A 95 -17.50 -28.07 19.97
N SER A 96 -16.20 -27.96 20.28
CA SER A 96 -15.71 -27.24 21.47
C SER A 96 -14.55 -26.28 21.18
N ALA A 97 -14.78 -25.26 20.35
CA ALA A 97 -13.85 -24.14 20.14
C ALA A 97 -14.61 -22.83 19.93
N SER A 98 -14.61 -21.94 20.93
CA SER A 98 -15.23 -20.61 20.83
C SER A 98 -14.50 -19.74 19.79
N PRO A 99 -15.20 -19.08 18.86
CA PRO A 99 -14.54 -18.19 17.90
C PRO A 99 -13.96 -16.96 18.60
N LEU A 100 -12.66 -16.73 18.42
CA LEU A 100 -11.99 -15.52 18.85
C LEU A 100 -12.62 -14.32 18.14
N LYS A 101 -13.20 -13.39 18.92
CA LYS A 101 -13.71 -12.11 18.41
C LYS A 101 -12.53 -11.22 17.97
N ALA A 102 -12.14 -11.32 16.71
CA ALA A 102 -11.30 -10.31 16.09
C ALA A 102 -12.06 -8.97 16.11
N SER A 103 -11.48 -7.95 16.75
CA SER A 103 -12.05 -6.61 16.82
C SER A 103 -12.02 -5.95 15.43
N THR A 104 -13.18 -5.56 14.92
CA THR A 104 -13.27 -4.64 13.78
C THR A 104 -12.62 -3.31 14.18
N ALA A 105 -11.50 -2.97 13.55
CA ALA A 105 -10.83 -1.69 13.74
C ALA A 105 -11.61 -0.57 13.03
N SER A 106 -12.69 -0.12 13.64
CA SER A 106 -13.39 1.09 13.21
C SER A 106 -12.56 2.33 13.55
N ILE A 107 -11.84 2.88 12.57
CA ILE A 107 -11.34 4.25 12.65
C ILE A 107 -12.56 5.19 12.67
N GLY A 108 -12.51 6.22 13.52
CA GLY A 108 -13.72 6.81 14.11
C GLY A 108 -14.38 7.93 13.30
N ASN A 109 -15.70 7.79 13.14
CA ASN A 109 -16.73 8.83 13.08
C ASN A 109 -16.75 9.89 11.93
N SER A 110 -17.98 10.10 11.46
CA SER A 110 -18.50 11.37 10.91
C SER A 110 -18.30 11.72 9.43
N TYR A 111 -18.20 10.72 8.55
CA TYR A 111 -19.02 10.74 7.32
C TYR A 111 -19.70 9.39 7.12
N GLN A 112 -20.95 9.40 6.65
CA GLN A 112 -21.66 8.18 6.26
C GLN A 112 -21.14 7.70 4.90
N ILE A 113 -19.96 7.08 4.89
CA ILE A 113 -19.52 6.26 3.77
C ILE A 113 -20.60 5.18 3.56
N PRO A 114 -21.22 5.06 2.36
CA PRO A 114 -22.15 3.99 2.09
C PRO A 114 -21.47 2.64 2.34
N ARG A 115 -22.17 1.69 2.98
CA ARG A 115 -21.61 0.36 3.27
C ARG A 115 -21.51 -0.46 1.98
N ILE A 116 -20.45 -0.22 1.20
CA ILE A 116 -20.22 -0.78 -0.14
C ILE A 116 -19.59 -2.19 -0.08
N MET A 117 -18.86 -2.51 1.00
CA MET A 117 -18.11 -3.76 1.12
C MET A 117 -18.21 -4.36 2.53
N ARG A 118 -18.14 -5.70 2.61
CA ARG A 118 -17.91 -6.42 3.87
C ARG A 118 -16.88 -7.53 3.70
N LEU A 119 -15.69 -7.30 4.25
CA LEU A 119 -14.61 -8.29 4.30
C LEU A 119 -14.84 -9.29 5.44
N THR A 120 -14.76 -10.59 5.13
CA THR A 120 -14.77 -11.64 6.16
C THR A 120 -13.46 -12.43 6.13
N LEU A 121 -12.71 -12.38 7.23
CA LEU A 121 -11.41 -13.04 7.37
C LEU A 121 -11.59 -14.47 7.89
N TRP A 122 -11.03 -15.46 7.19
CA TRP A 122 -11.07 -16.88 7.57
C TRP A 122 -9.70 -17.55 7.53
N ASN A 123 -9.58 -18.65 8.29
CA ASN A 123 -8.37 -19.46 8.36
C ASN A 123 -8.74 -20.97 8.39
N LYS A 124 -8.77 -21.61 7.21
CA LYS A 124 -8.88 -23.06 7.04
C LYS A 124 -8.06 -23.54 5.83
N LYS A 125 -7.59 -24.79 5.87
CA LYS A 125 -6.74 -25.40 4.83
C LYS A 125 -7.53 -26.28 3.87
N SER A 126 -8.22 -25.68 2.89
CA SER A 126 -8.46 -26.23 1.54
C SER A 126 -9.47 -25.34 0.81
N TYR A 127 -9.08 -24.74 -0.31
CA TYR A 127 -9.97 -23.96 -1.17
C TYR A 127 -9.62 -24.25 -2.63
N ARG A 128 -10.64 -24.48 -3.48
CA ARG A 128 -10.51 -24.28 -4.92
C ARG A 128 -10.61 -22.79 -5.21
N ALA A 129 -9.98 -22.31 -6.27
CA ALA A 129 -10.21 -20.96 -6.75
C ALA A 129 -11.64 -20.85 -7.29
N SER A 130 -12.30 -19.73 -7.01
CA SER A 130 -13.55 -19.37 -7.67
C SER A 130 -13.24 -18.81 -9.06
N GLU A 131 -13.98 -19.27 -10.07
CA GLU A 131 -13.79 -18.92 -11.48
C GLU A 131 -15.12 -18.37 -12.01
N LEU A 132 -15.10 -17.32 -12.81
CA LEU A 132 -16.32 -16.82 -13.47
C LEU A 132 -16.83 -17.78 -14.56
N ASN A 133 -18.05 -17.52 -15.04
CA ASN A 133 -18.61 -18.17 -16.23
C ASN A 133 -19.03 -17.12 -17.27
N VAL A 134 -18.11 -16.18 -17.54
CA VAL A 134 -18.37 -14.98 -18.37
C VAL A 134 -17.61 -15.02 -19.69
N TRP A 135 -16.36 -15.49 -19.69
CA TRP A 135 -15.48 -15.52 -20.87
C TRP A 135 -15.31 -16.94 -21.41
N ASP A 136 -14.88 -17.08 -22.66
CA ASP A 136 -14.69 -18.41 -23.28
C ASP A 136 -13.41 -19.10 -22.77
N HIS A 137 -12.37 -18.31 -22.46
CA HIS A 137 -11.11 -18.81 -21.89
C HIS A 137 -11.21 -18.92 -20.36
N ARG A 138 -10.82 -20.07 -19.82
CA ARG A 138 -10.81 -20.29 -18.36
C ARG A 138 -9.90 -19.30 -17.65
N GLU A 139 -8.77 -18.95 -18.26
CA GLU A 139 -7.76 -18.03 -17.73
C GLU A 139 -8.33 -16.62 -17.50
N ALA A 140 -9.23 -16.16 -18.39
CA ALA A 140 -9.93 -14.89 -18.28
C ALA A 140 -11.00 -14.90 -17.16
N ASN A 141 -11.51 -16.07 -16.80
CA ASN A 141 -12.47 -16.25 -15.71
C ASN A 141 -11.80 -16.37 -14.32
N LEU A 142 -10.48 -16.51 -14.24
CA LEU A 142 -9.78 -16.66 -12.95
C LEU A 142 -9.84 -15.37 -12.12
N ILE A 143 -10.41 -15.46 -10.92
CA ILE A 143 -10.42 -14.38 -9.93
C ILE A 143 -9.00 -14.24 -9.33
N ASN A 144 -8.22 -13.32 -9.88
CA ASN A 144 -6.84 -13.05 -9.50
C ASN A 144 -6.71 -11.69 -8.78
N GLY A 145 -6.01 -11.69 -7.64
CA GLY A 145 -5.69 -10.48 -6.89
C GLY A 145 -6.63 -10.21 -5.72
N SER A 146 -6.55 -8.99 -5.19
CA SER A 146 -7.54 -8.44 -4.25
C SER A 146 -8.69 -7.77 -5.03
N ASP A 147 -9.65 -7.20 -4.31
CA ASP A 147 -10.74 -6.37 -4.83
C ASP A 147 -10.30 -4.96 -5.29
N GLY A 148 -9.09 -4.53 -4.92
CA GLY A 148 -8.65 -3.13 -5.05
C GLY A 148 -8.62 -2.33 -3.74
N SER A 149 -8.95 -2.92 -2.58
CA SER A 149 -8.78 -2.28 -1.25
C SER A 149 -7.35 -2.35 -0.71
N SER A 150 -6.54 -3.29 -1.19
CA SER A 150 -5.23 -3.62 -0.64
C SER A 150 -4.32 -4.29 -1.68
N ALA A 151 -3.00 -4.22 -1.49
CA ALA A 151 -2.01 -4.88 -2.33
C ALA A 151 -0.95 -5.60 -1.46
N PRO A 152 -0.12 -6.50 -2.04
CA PRO A 152 0.98 -7.12 -1.32
C PRO A 152 2.06 -6.11 -0.88
N PRO A 153 2.74 -6.31 0.25
CA PRO A 153 3.84 -5.44 0.70
C PRO A 153 5.14 -5.66 -0.09
N GLY A 154 6.10 -4.74 0.05
CA GLY A 154 7.46 -4.88 -0.46
C GLY A 154 7.63 -4.56 -1.95
N MET A 155 6.79 -3.67 -2.49
CA MET A 155 6.74 -3.33 -3.91
C MET A 155 7.79 -2.28 -4.31
N LYS A 156 8.04 -2.19 -5.62
CA LYS A 156 8.95 -1.23 -6.26
C LYS A 156 8.44 -0.88 -7.66
N VAL A 157 9.05 0.10 -8.33
CA VAL A 157 8.82 0.33 -9.78
C VAL A 157 9.13 -0.95 -10.55
N GLY A 158 8.25 -1.33 -11.48
CA GLY A 158 8.25 -2.63 -12.16
C GLY A 158 7.54 -3.77 -11.42
N SER A 159 7.02 -3.55 -10.20
CA SER A 159 6.11 -4.51 -9.55
C SER A 159 4.77 -4.62 -10.30
N VAL A 160 4.20 -5.82 -10.27
CA VAL A 160 2.91 -6.15 -10.90
C VAL A 160 1.93 -6.58 -9.82
N VAL A 161 0.72 -6.03 -9.82
CA VAL A 161 -0.38 -6.41 -8.93
C VAL A 161 -1.62 -6.70 -9.79
N ASN A 162 -2.36 -7.75 -9.43
CA ASN A 162 -3.65 -8.03 -10.04
C ASN A 162 -4.76 -7.51 -9.12
N PHE A 163 -5.84 -7.00 -9.72
CA PHE A 163 -7.07 -6.63 -9.04
C PHE A 163 -8.26 -7.29 -9.73
N TYR A 164 -9.17 -7.88 -8.99
CA TYR A 164 -10.45 -8.37 -9.49
C TYR A 164 -11.50 -7.28 -9.37
N ILE A 165 -12.09 -6.87 -10.51
CA ILE A 165 -13.07 -5.80 -10.57
C ILE A 165 -14.42 -6.40 -10.98
N LYS A 166 -15.33 -6.58 -10.01
CA LYS A 166 -16.65 -7.18 -10.24
C LYS A 166 -17.46 -6.42 -11.29
N ASP A 167 -17.39 -5.08 -11.27
CA ASP A 167 -18.08 -4.16 -12.19
C ASP A 167 -17.89 -4.50 -13.68
N ILE A 168 -16.78 -5.18 -14.03
CA ILE A 168 -16.40 -5.52 -15.40
C ILE A 168 -16.19 -7.03 -15.60
N CYS A 169 -16.55 -7.85 -14.61
CA CYS A 169 -16.39 -9.30 -14.60
C CYS A 169 -14.99 -9.81 -15.00
N ARG A 170 -13.90 -9.11 -14.67
CA ARG A 170 -12.53 -9.61 -14.93
C ARG A 170 -11.52 -9.15 -13.89
N SER A 171 -10.45 -9.91 -13.77
CA SER A 171 -9.21 -9.36 -13.22
C SER A 171 -8.50 -8.48 -14.25
N VAL A 172 -7.88 -7.42 -13.73
CA VAL A 172 -6.99 -6.50 -14.45
C VAL A 172 -5.60 -6.59 -13.86
N VAL A 173 -4.60 -6.38 -14.72
CA VAL A 173 -3.19 -6.31 -14.32
C VAL A 173 -2.82 -4.84 -14.18
N SER A 174 -2.11 -4.48 -13.11
CA SER A 174 -1.66 -3.12 -12.84
C SER A 174 -0.17 -3.10 -12.48
N TYR A 175 0.54 -2.08 -12.94
CA TYR A 175 1.99 -2.01 -12.95
C TYR A 175 2.49 -0.74 -12.25
N ALA A 176 3.46 -0.88 -11.35
CA ALA A 176 4.15 0.26 -10.74
C ALA A 176 5.04 0.94 -11.81
N VAL A 177 4.55 2.03 -12.41
CA VAL A 177 5.25 2.75 -13.49
C VAL A 177 6.16 3.86 -12.99
N ALA A 178 5.81 4.49 -11.86
CA ALA A 178 6.53 5.66 -11.33
C ALA A 178 6.45 5.74 -9.79
N LYS A 179 7.05 6.79 -9.24
CA LYS A 179 6.93 7.21 -7.83
C LYS A 179 6.21 8.57 -7.77
N THR A 180 5.53 8.81 -6.67
CA THR A 180 4.91 10.10 -6.33
C THR A 180 4.95 10.31 -4.81
N HIS A 181 4.41 11.42 -4.33
CA HIS A 181 4.27 11.76 -2.92
C HIS A 181 2.79 11.91 -2.57
N ALA A 182 2.39 11.50 -1.36
CA ALA A 182 0.99 11.61 -0.92
C ALA A 182 0.56 13.09 -0.81
N ILE A 183 -0.58 13.45 -1.41
CA ILE A 183 -1.10 14.82 -1.52
C ILE A 183 -1.21 15.48 -0.14
N ASN A 184 -1.74 14.74 0.83
CA ASN A 184 -1.96 15.23 2.20
C ASN A 184 -0.76 15.04 3.14
N ARG A 185 0.29 14.28 2.73
CA ARG A 185 1.54 14.07 3.48
C ARG A 185 2.75 13.91 2.53
N PRO A 186 3.33 15.00 2.00
CA PRO A 186 4.34 14.92 0.93
C PRO A 186 5.66 14.22 1.27
N ASP A 187 5.99 13.97 2.54
CA ASP A 187 7.16 13.16 2.91
C ASP A 187 6.90 11.64 2.91
N LEU A 188 5.67 11.21 2.59
CA LEU A 188 5.32 9.82 2.31
C LEU A 188 5.40 9.53 0.80
N GLU A 189 6.38 8.72 0.40
CA GLU A 189 6.57 8.26 -0.97
C GLU A 189 5.58 7.12 -1.30
N LEU A 190 4.92 7.20 -2.45
CA LEU A 190 3.98 6.20 -2.99
C LEU A 190 4.46 5.71 -4.37
N LEU A 191 4.09 4.49 -4.74
CA LEU A 191 4.22 3.99 -6.11
C LEU A 191 2.96 4.30 -6.92
N VAL A 192 3.14 4.80 -8.14
CA VAL A 192 2.06 5.04 -9.10
C VAL A 192 1.82 3.76 -9.90
N PHE A 193 0.63 3.18 -9.75
CA PHE A 193 0.17 1.99 -10.47
C PHE A 193 -0.80 2.34 -11.60
N SER A 194 -0.66 1.66 -12.75
CA SER A 194 -1.51 1.83 -13.94
C SER A 194 -1.73 0.54 -14.71
N GLY A 195 -2.84 0.44 -15.44
CA GLY A 195 -3.24 -0.77 -16.18
C GLY A 195 -2.47 -1.04 -17.49
N SER A 196 -1.85 -0.02 -18.07
CA SER A 196 -1.05 -0.19 -19.30
C SER A 196 0.25 -0.95 -19.00
N PRO A 197 0.64 -1.96 -19.81
CA PRO A 197 1.94 -2.61 -19.68
C PRO A 197 3.10 -1.59 -19.82
N PRO A 198 4.09 -1.59 -18.91
CA PRO A 198 5.22 -0.67 -18.96
C PRO A 198 6.20 -0.99 -20.10
N ASP A 199 6.13 -2.20 -20.66
CA ASP A 199 6.83 -2.57 -21.89
C ASP A 199 5.80 -2.94 -22.97
N PRO A 200 5.64 -2.14 -24.05
CA PRO A 200 4.76 -2.48 -25.17
C PRO A 200 5.27 -3.66 -26.01
N ARG A 201 6.45 -4.22 -25.70
CA ARG A 201 7.04 -5.42 -26.30
C ARG A 201 6.79 -6.69 -25.47
N ASP A 202 6.05 -6.60 -24.35
CA ASP A 202 5.68 -7.77 -23.55
C ASP A 202 4.92 -8.79 -24.42
N PRO A 203 5.49 -9.98 -24.69
CA PRO A 203 4.89 -10.96 -25.59
C PRO A 203 3.59 -11.57 -25.04
N THR A 204 3.30 -11.38 -23.76
CA THR A 204 2.05 -11.81 -23.13
C THR A 204 0.91 -10.80 -23.29
N SER A 205 1.20 -9.54 -23.62
CA SER A 205 0.21 -8.45 -23.64
C SER A 205 -0.98 -8.74 -24.57
N ASP A 206 -0.69 -9.13 -25.80
CA ASP A 206 -1.68 -9.46 -26.84
C ASP A 206 -2.52 -10.70 -26.45
N TRP A 207 -1.92 -11.73 -25.83
CA TRP A 207 -2.68 -12.84 -25.23
C TRP A 207 -3.59 -12.38 -24.08
N ARG A 208 -3.08 -11.53 -23.18
CA ARG A 208 -3.79 -11.09 -21.97
C ARG A 208 -5.01 -10.22 -22.26
N GLU A 209 -5.09 -9.56 -23.40
CA GLU A 209 -6.36 -8.98 -23.87
C GLU A 209 -7.18 -9.92 -24.75
N ARG A 210 -6.55 -10.71 -25.64
CA ARG A 210 -7.31 -11.66 -26.50
C ARG A 210 -8.07 -12.74 -25.74
N MET A 211 -7.62 -13.13 -24.55
CA MET A 211 -8.37 -14.08 -23.71
C MET A 211 -9.73 -13.54 -23.22
N PHE A 212 -9.96 -12.22 -23.27
CA PHE A 212 -11.24 -11.57 -22.99
C PHE A 212 -12.11 -11.31 -24.24
N CYS A 213 -11.70 -11.76 -25.42
CA CYS A 213 -12.60 -11.78 -26.57
C CYS A 213 -13.63 -12.91 -26.39
N LYS A 214 -14.93 -12.59 -26.51
CA LYS A 214 -16.01 -13.59 -26.40
C LYS A 214 -16.63 -13.90 -27.75
N SER A 215 -16.82 -15.19 -28.03
CA SER A 215 -17.44 -15.70 -29.25
C SER A 215 -18.82 -15.09 -29.48
N GLY A 216 -19.11 -14.70 -30.72
CA GLY A 216 -20.35 -14.02 -31.10
C GLY A 216 -20.38 -12.51 -30.83
N PHE A 217 -19.48 -11.97 -29.99
CA PHE A 217 -19.36 -10.54 -29.71
C PHE A 217 -18.08 -9.93 -30.31
N GLY A 218 -17.01 -10.72 -30.44
CA GLY A 218 -15.73 -10.30 -31.03
C GLY A 218 -14.75 -9.72 -30.02
N CYS A 219 -13.58 -9.29 -30.52
CA CYS A 219 -12.60 -8.56 -29.72
C CYS A 219 -12.93 -7.05 -29.70
N PRO A 220 -12.79 -6.35 -28.56
CA PRO A 220 -12.77 -4.90 -28.57
C PRO A 220 -11.50 -4.38 -29.28
N PRO A 221 -11.54 -3.18 -29.90
CA PRO A 221 -10.34 -2.49 -30.35
C PRO A 221 -9.37 -2.17 -29.20
N LYS A 222 -8.10 -1.89 -29.54
CA LYS A 222 -7.09 -1.47 -28.56
C LYS A 222 -7.58 -0.30 -27.71
N GLY A 223 -7.41 -0.41 -26.39
CA GLY A 223 -7.78 0.60 -25.38
C GLY A 223 -9.26 0.66 -25.01
N LEU A 224 -10.09 -0.21 -25.61
CA LEU A 224 -11.45 -0.47 -25.16
C LEU A 224 -11.51 -1.87 -24.51
N LEU A 225 -12.34 -2.01 -23.49
CA LEU A 225 -12.70 -3.30 -22.90
C LEU A 225 -14.20 -3.53 -23.14
N ALA A 226 -14.58 -4.73 -23.57
CA ALA A 226 -15.97 -5.10 -23.78
C ALA A 226 -16.65 -5.36 -22.42
N LEU A 227 -17.64 -4.54 -22.05
CA LEU A 227 -18.45 -4.72 -20.84
C LEU A 227 -19.70 -5.57 -21.12
N HIS A 228 -20.17 -5.57 -22.36
CA HIS A 228 -21.30 -6.37 -22.83
C HIS A 228 -21.29 -7.87 -22.41
N PRO A 229 -20.16 -8.62 -22.45
CA PRO A 229 -20.15 -10.01 -21.99
C PRO A 229 -20.50 -10.21 -20.51
N CYS A 230 -20.13 -9.24 -19.66
CA CYS A 230 -20.44 -9.21 -18.23
C CYS A 230 -21.93 -8.90 -18.00
N LEU A 231 -22.44 -7.86 -18.67
CA LEU A 231 -23.86 -7.48 -18.65
C LEU A 231 -24.76 -8.63 -19.15
N ALA A 232 -24.39 -9.28 -20.26
CA ALA A 232 -25.13 -10.40 -20.82
C ALA A 232 -25.16 -11.64 -19.89
N ALA A 233 -24.17 -11.80 -19.00
CA ALA A 233 -24.19 -12.84 -17.97
C ALA A 233 -25.14 -12.52 -16.80
N ALA A 234 -25.45 -11.23 -16.57
CA ALA A 234 -26.50 -10.78 -15.66
C ALA A 234 -27.90 -10.72 -16.31
N GLY A 235 -27.97 -10.88 -17.64
CA GLY A 235 -29.21 -10.82 -18.45
C GLY A 235 -29.34 -9.59 -19.35
N ASP A 236 -28.44 -8.61 -19.22
CA ASP A 236 -28.52 -7.31 -19.90
C ASP A 236 -27.84 -7.32 -21.28
N ALA A 237 -28.64 -7.31 -22.35
CA ALA A 237 -28.18 -7.41 -23.73
C ALA A 237 -27.68 -6.07 -24.35
N VAL A 238 -26.95 -5.24 -23.58
CA VAL A 238 -26.49 -3.90 -24.01
C VAL A 238 -25.02 -3.95 -24.51
N PRO A 239 -24.71 -3.53 -25.76
CA PRO A 239 -23.36 -3.59 -26.33
C PRO A 239 -22.46 -2.43 -25.85
N LEU A 240 -22.24 -2.41 -24.53
CA LEU A 240 -21.45 -1.40 -23.82
C LEU A 240 -19.97 -1.78 -23.77
N TYR A 241 -19.12 -0.77 -23.95
CA TYR A 241 -17.65 -0.85 -23.89
C TYR A 241 -17.13 0.24 -22.96
N ILE A 242 -16.04 -0.02 -22.26
CA ILE A 242 -15.36 0.99 -21.44
C ILE A 242 -13.99 1.34 -22.01
N SER A 243 -13.55 2.58 -21.79
CA SER A 243 -12.21 3.05 -22.09
C SER A 243 -11.75 4.01 -20.98
N GLN A 244 -10.53 4.52 -21.07
CA GLN A 244 -10.18 5.74 -20.34
C GLN A 244 -10.88 6.96 -20.99
N PRO A 245 -11.10 8.06 -20.25
CA PRO A 245 -11.63 9.31 -20.79
C PRO A 245 -10.91 9.80 -22.04
N TYR A 246 -11.70 10.34 -22.97
CA TYR A 246 -11.28 10.83 -24.28
C TYR A 246 -10.45 9.79 -25.08
N PHE A 247 -10.79 8.50 -24.90
CA PHE A 247 -10.13 7.35 -25.54
C PHE A 247 -8.60 7.26 -25.29
N LEU A 248 -8.12 7.76 -24.15
CA LEU A 248 -6.68 7.73 -23.80
C LEU A 248 -6.07 6.33 -23.91
N GLY A 249 -5.10 6.17 -24.82
CA GLY A 249 -4.37 4.91 -25.06
C GLY A 249 -5.03 3.95 -26.06
N ALA A 250 -6.19 4.33 -26.62
CA ALA A 250 -6.91 3.54 -27.62
C ALA A 250 -6.34 3.69 -29.04
N ASP A 251 -6.94 2.97 -29.99
CA ASP A 251 -6.69 3.17 -31.42
C ASP A 251 -7.16 4.59 -31.84
N PRO A 252 -6.28 5.45 -32.40
CA PRO A 252 -6.63 6.83 -32.75
C PRO A 252 -7.85 6.96 -33.67
N ARG A 253 -8.12 5.93 -34.50
CA ARG A 253 -9.27 5.89 -35.42
C ARG A 253 -10.62 5.94 -34.71
N ILE A 254 -10.66 5.63 -33.41
CA ILE A 254 -11.88 5.68 -32.59
C ILE A 254 -12.22 7.11 -32.20
N ALA A 255 -11.22 7.89 -31.77
CA ALA A 255 -11.41 9.33 -31.47
C ALA A 255 -11.61 10.13 -32.76
N GLN A 256 -10.82 9.84 -33.80
CA GLN A 256 -10.89 10.47 -35.13
C GLN A 256 -12.20 10.18 -35.90
N ALA A 257 -13.06 9.31 -35.38
CA ALA A 257 -14.40 9.09 -35.92
C ALA A 257 -15.41 10.17 -35.51
N PHE A 258 -15.02 11.11 -34.62
CA PHE A 258 -15.87 12.18 -34.11
C PHE A 258 -15.26 13.56 -34.41
N ASP A 259 -16.03 14.45 -35.03
CA ASP A 259 -15.59 15.82 -35.29
C ASP A 259 -15.34 16.59 -33.98
N GLN A 260 -14.25 17.36 -33.95
CA GLN A 260 -13.86 18.22 -32.81
C GLN A 260 -13.72 17.49 -31.46
N PHE A 261 -13.43 16.18 -31.48
CA PHE A 261 -13.26 15.40 -30.26
C PHE A 261 -12.02 15.83 -29.47
N PRO A 262 -12.10 16.12 -28.15
CA PRO A 262 -10.96 16.64 -27.39
C PRO A 262 -9.82 15.62 -27.21
N ASP A 263 -8.58 16.10 -27.29
CA ASP A 263 -7.40 15.29 -27.02
C ASP A 263 -7.29 14.86 -25.53
N PRO A 264 -6.88 13.61 -25.24
CA PRO A 264 -6.72 13.14 -23.88
C PRO A 264 -5.43 13.64 -23.20
N ILE A 265 -5.56 14.38 -22.10
CA ILE A 265 -4.46 14.76 -21.20
C ILE A 265 -4.11 13.58 -20.27
N PRO A 266 -2.93 12.94 -20.37
CA PRO A 266 -2.63 11.71 -19.64
C PRO A 266 -2.74 11.82 -18.11
N GLU A 267 -2.30 12.93 -17.53
CA GLU A 267 -2.25 13.16 -16.09
C GLU A 267 -3.67 13.25 -15.50
N ARG A 268 -4.57 13.89 -16.25
CA ARG A 268 -5.97 14.13 -15.86
C ARG A 268 -6.89 12.96 -16.20
N HIS A 269 -6.57 12.17 -17.22
CA HIS A 269 -7.48 11.14 -17.77
C HIS A 269 -7.03 9.70 -17.54
N SER A 270 -5.76 9.42 -17.22
CA SER A 270 -5.34 8.05 -16.88
C SER A 270 -5.96 7.59 -15.56
N THR A 271 -6.29 6.30 -15.46
CA THR A 271 -6.55 5.66 -14.17
C THR A 271 -5.24 5.42 -13.43
N TRP A 272 -5.17 5.90 -12.18
CA TRP A 272 -4.01 5.74 -11.29
C TRP A 272 -4.42 5.15 -9.93
N ILE A 273 -3.54 4.36 -9.34
CA ILE A 273 -3.64 3.93 -7.94
C ILE A 273 -2.30 4.23 -7.27
N HIS A 274 -2.29 4.95 -6.15
CA HIS A 274 -1.06 5.28 -5.41
C HIS A 274 -0.96 4.42 -4.15
N ILE A 275 0.09 3.59 -4.10
CA ILE A 275 0.24 2.53 -3.10
C ILE A 275 1.54 2.73 -2.32
N GLU A 276 1.48 2.69 -1.00
CA GLU A 276 2.69 2.76 -0.17
C GLU A 276 3.49 1.45 -0.32
N PRO A 277 4.76 1.51 -0.78
CA PRO A 277 5.52 0.32 -1.20
C PRO A 277 5.79 -0.69 -0.07
N THR A 278 5.90 -0.23 1.17
CA THR A 278 6.28 -1.05 2.32
C THR A 278 5.14 -1.95 2.80
N THR A 279 3.94 -1.40 2.88
CA THR A 279 2.74 -2.01 3.47
C THR A 279 1.79 -2.60 2.44
N GLY A 280 1.80 -2.08 1.21
CA GLY A 280 0.79 -2.39 0.20
C GLY A 280 -0.55 -1.69 0.45
N PHE A 281 -0.59 -0.67 1.33
CA PHE A 281 -1.79 0.13 1.54
C PHE A 281 -2.02 1.08 0.36
N ILE A 282 -3.21 1.02 -0.22
CA ILE A 282 -3.68 1.94 -1.24
C ILE A 282 -4.15 3.20 -0.51
N LEU A 283 -3.44 4.31 -0.72
CA LEU A 283 -3.67 5.56 0.01
C LEU A 283 -4.31 6.63 -0.87
N GLU A 284 -4.18 6.52 -2.19
CA GLU A 284 -4.92 7.34 -3.15
C GLU A 284 -5.33 6.49 -4.35
N ALA A 285 -6.49 6.74 -4.92
CA ALA A 285 -7.00 6.07 -6.11
C ALA A 285 -7.81 7.05 -6.96
N PHE A 286 -7.59 7.01 -8.27
CA PHE A 286 -8.19 7.88 -9.28
C PHE A 286 -8.70 6.98 -10.42
N LYS A 287 -9.86 6.34 -10.20
CA LYS A 287 -10.49 5.41 -11.16
C LYS A 287 -11.29 6.24 -12.16
N ARG A 288 -10.86 6.25 -13.41
CA ARG A 288 -11.37 7.12 -14.49
C ARG A 288 -11.84 6.27 -15.66
N ILE A 289 -13.14 6.23 -15.88
CA ILE A 289 -13.78 5.29 -16.82
C ILE A 289 -14.76 6.06 -17.70
N GLN A 290 -14.63 5.90 -19.02
CA GLN A 290 -15.58 6.35 -20.03
C GLN A 290 -16.44 5.18 -20.50
N PHE A 291 -17.75 5.41 -20.60
CA PHE A 291 -18.72 4.45 -21.12
C PHE A 291 -19.01 4.76 -22.59
N ASN A 292 -18.97 3.74 -23.45
CA ASN A 292 -19.09 3.87 -24.90
C ASN A 292 -20.09 2.84 -25.46
N LEU A 293 -21.13 3.27 -26.16
CA LEU A 293 -22.11 2.39 -26.80
C LEU A 293 -21.67 2.05 -28.22
N LEU A 294 -21.65 0.76 -28.58
CA LEU A 294 -21.32 0.34 -29.95
C LEU A 294 -22.54 0.50 -30.89
N MET A 295 -22.63 1.66 -31.54
CA MET A 295 -23.62 1.95 -32.58
C MET A 295 -23.15 1.38 -33.91
N GLN A 296 -23.92 0.43 -34.49
CA GLN A 296 -23.54 -0.25 -35.73
C GLN A 296 -24.54 0.04 -36.85
N ASN A 297 -24.08 0.52 -38.00
CA ASN A 297 -24.88 0.82 -39.19
C ASN A 297 -25.49 -0.41 -39.90
N ARG A 298 -25.26 -1.62 -39.39
CA ARG A 298 -26.06 -2.82 -39.75
C ARG A 298 -27.37 -2.91 -38.96
N ASP A 299 -27.58 -2.07 -37.95
CA ASP A 299 -28.84 -1.95 -37.21
C ASP A 299 -29.81 -1.03 -37.97
N PRO A 300 -31.10 -1.40 -38.11
CA PRO A 300 -32.10 -0.55 -38.78
C PRO A 300 -32.21 0.89 -38.25
N VAL A 301 -31.91 1.12 -36.96
CA VAL A 301 -31.94 2.46 -36.33
C VAL A 301 -30.74 3.30 -36.75
N PHE A 302 -29.56 2.69 -36.88
CA PHE A 302 -28.30 3.39 -37.20
C PHE A 302 -27.88 3.28 -38.68
N LYS A 303 -28.72 2.67 -39.54
CA LYS A 303 -28.40 2.33 -40.94
C LYS A 303 -27.92 3.49 -41.83
N ASN A 304 -28.29 4.73 -41.49
CA ASN A 304 -27.92 5.94 -42.24
C ASN A 304 -26.61 6.57 -41.73
N MET A 305 -25.98 6.02 -40.68
CA MET A 305 -24.75 6.53 -40.09
C MET A 305 -23.52 5.92 -40.77
N SER A 306 -22.45 6.71 -40.95
CA SER A 306 -21.17 6.30 -41.56
C SER A 306 -20.30 5.36 -40.69
N GLY A 307 -20.91 4.65 -39.73
CA GLY A 307 -20.24 3.89 -38.69
C GLY A 307 -19.67 2.52 -39.13
N PRO A 308 -19.37 1.61 -38.18
CA PRO A 308 -19.75 1.64 -36.75
C PRO A 308 -18.97 2.67 -35.91
N TYR A 309 -19.58 3.08 -34.79
CA TYR A 309 -19.00 4.01 -33.81
C TYR A 309 -19.02 3.40 -32.41
N TYR A 310 -17.99 3.69 -31.60
CA TYR A 310 -18.03 3.51 -30.14
C TYR A 310 -18.42 4.84 -29.52
N PHE A 311 -19.71 5.14 -29.49
CA PHE A 311 -20.23 6.47 -29.13
C PHE A 311 -20.05 6.73 -27.63
N PRO A 312 -19.27 7.75 -27.23
CA PRO A 312 -19.02 8.04 -25.81
C PRO A 312 -20.27 8.64 -25.17
N ILE A 313 -20.84 7.92 -24.20
CA ILE A 313 -22.00 8.37 -23.41
C ILE A 313 -21.57 9.44 -22.39
N GLY A 314 -20.37 9.26 -21.83
CA GLY A 314 -19.80 10.11 -20.80
C GLY A 314 -18.71 9.36 -20.02
N TRP A 315 -18.02 10.07 -19.12
CA TRP A 315 -17.02 9.48 -18.24
C TRP A 315 -17.23 9.89 -16.79
N VAL A 316 -16.75 9.05 -15.88
CA VAL A 316 -16.85 9.23 -14.42
C VAL A 316 -15.46 9.16 -13.79
N GLU A 317 -15.30 9.85 -12.67
CA GLU A 317 -14.13 9.75 -11.80
C GLU A 317 -14.55 9.35 -10.39
N GLU A 318 -14.02 8.24 -9.91
CA GLU A 318 -14.09 7.82 -8.51
C GLU A 318 -12.73 8.13 -7.86
N ARG A 319 -12.72 9.08 -6.91
CA ARG A 319 -11.53 9.45 -6.13
C ARG A 319 -11.65 8.94 -4.70
N ALA A 320 -10.63 8.22 -4.25
CA ALA A 320 -10.35 8.01 -2.83
C ALA A 320 -8.97 8.61 -2.53
N ILE A 321 -8.86 9.45 -1.50
CA ILE A 321 -7.61 10.07 -1.07
C ILE A 321 -7.60 10.03 0.45
N ALA A 322 -6.58 9.41 1.04
CA ALA A 322 -6.42 9.36 2.48
C ALA A 322 -6.27 10.77 3.07
N ASP A 323 -7.06 11.08 4.10
CA ASP A 323 -6.98 12.34 4.81
C ASP A 323 -5.67 12.46 5.62
N LYS A 324 -5.35 13.69 6.02
CA LYS A 324 -4.09 13.95 6.73
C LYS A 324 -4.00 13.23 8.09
N ASP A 325 -5.09 13.14 8.85
CA ASP A 325 -5.06 12.57 10.20
C ASP A 325 -4.87 11.04 10.14
N THR A 326 -5.49 10.38 9.16
CA THR A 326 -5.24 8.96 8.83
C THR A 326 -3.78 8.73 8.41
N LEU A 327 -3.20 9.61 7.59
CA LEU A 327 -1.80 9.50 7.15
C LEU A 327 -0.81 9.81 8.28
N ASP A 328 -1.10 10.78 9.16
CA ASP A 328 -0.31 11.08 10.35
C ASP A 328 -0.38 9.96 11.38
N LEU A 329 -1.56 9.34 11.57
CA LEU A 329 -1.70 8.13 12.39
C LEU A 329 -0.88 6.97 11.82
N LEU A 330 -1.02 6.68 10.51
CA LEU A 330 -0.27 5.64 9.81
C LEU A 330 1.25 5.82 9.96
N TYR A 331 1.73 7.03 9.72
CA TYR A 331 3.16 7.35 9.75
C TYR A 331 3.74 7.27 11.17
N ASN A 332 3.04 7.81 12.16
CA ASN A 332 3.51 7.78 13.55
C ASN A 332 3.41 6.38 14.19
N LYS A 333 2.54 5.50 13.69
CA LYS A 333 2.41 4.11 14.17
C LYS A 333 3.31 3.11 13.45
N LEU A 334 3.58 3.29 12.15
CA LEU A 334 4.39 2.33 11.35
C LEU A 334 5.76 2.89 10.95
N PHE A 335 5.81 4.03 10.25
CA PHE A 335 7.03 4.49 9.59
C PHE A 335 8.04 5.15 10.55
N VAL A 336 7.58 5.83 11.60
CA VAL A 336 8.46 6.34 12.66
C VAL A 336 9.11 5.18 13.44
N PRO A 337 8.37 4.22 14.06
CA PRO A 337 8.99 3.11 14.80
C PRO A 337 9.91 2.24 13.93
N ARG A 338 9.53 1.99 12.66
CA ARG A 338 10.36 1.25 11.69
C ARG A 338 11.73 1.90 11.47
N LYS A 339 11.85 3.23 11.55
CA LYS A 339 13.12 3.96 11.43
C LYS A 339 13.85 4.08 12.78
N THR A 340 13.13 4.38 13.86
CA THR A 340 13.75 4.71 15.17
C THR A 340 14.17 3.48 15.99
N ILE A 341 13.39 2.40 16.00
CA ILE A 341 13.70 1.18 16.77
C ILE A 341 15.06 0.56 16.38
N PRO A 342 15.36 0.27 15.08
CA PRO A 342 16.66 -0.31 14.73
C PRO A 342 17.83 0.65 15.01
N PHE A 343 17.63 1.97 14.92
CA PHE A 343 18.63 2.96 15.28
C PHE A 343 18.94 2.96 16.78
N ILE A 344 17.91 2.95 17.64
CA ILE A 344 18.05 2.85 19.10
C ILE A 344 18.71 1.51 19.50
N LEU A 345 18.29 0.40 18.91
CA LEU A 345 18.89 -0.91 19.16
C LEU A 345 20.36 -0.99 18.73
N SER A 346 20.73 -0.32 17.62
CA SER A 346 22.12 -0.22 17.17
C SER A 346 22.98 0.54 18.18
N ILE A 347 22.49 1.66 18.73
CA ILE A 347 23.17 2.42 19.79
C ILE A 347 23.34 1.57 21.05
N ILE A 348 22.28 0.88 21.50
CA ILE A 348 22.33 -0.01 22.68
C ILE A 348 23.33 -1.16 22.45
N GLY A 349 23.37 -1.76 21.25
CA GLY A 349 24.34 -2.78 20.87
C GLY A 349 25.78 -2.28 20.88
N ALA A 350 26.03 -1.09 20.33
CA ALA A 350 27.35 -0.45 20.36
C ALA A 350 27.83 -0.16 21.79
N VAL A 351 26.97 0.39 22.65
CA VAL A 351 27.30 0.63 24.07
C VAL A 351 27.54 -0.68 24.82
N SER A 352 26.69 -1.69 24.61
CA SER A 352 26.84 -3.02 25.23
C SER A 352 28.13 -3.73 24.84
N THR A 353 28.53 -3.66 23.56
CA THR A 353 29.80 -4.22 23.07
C THR A 353 31.01 -3.45 23.60
N LEU A 354 30.97 -2.12 23.69
CA LEU A 354 32.03 -1.31 24.31
C LEU A 354 32.22 -1.66 25.80
N ILE A 355 31.12 -1.78 26.57
CA ILE A 355 31.16 -2.21 27.98
C ILE A 355 31.73 -3.63 28.10
N SER A 356 31.32 -4.54 27.22
CA SER A 356 31.82 -5.92 27.22
C SER A 356 33.33 -6.00 26.93
N ILE A 357 33.82 -5.21 25.97
CA ILE A 357 35.26 -5.09 25.68
C ILE A 357 36.01 -4.52 26.89
N LEU A 358 35.49 -3.47 27.54
CA LEU A 358 36.09 -2.89 28.74
C LEU A 358 36.18 -3.91 29.89
N LEU A 359 35.11 -4.67 30.15
CA LEU A 359 35.10 -5.73 31.17
C LEU A 359 36.10 -6.85 30.85
N ILE A 360 36.21 -7.28 29.59
CA ILE A 360 37.21 -8.26 29.15
C ILE A 360 38.65 -7.74 29.38
N VAL A 361 38.93 -6.49 29.03
CA VAL A 361 40.24 -5.85 29.27
C VAL A 361 40.55 -5.74 30.77
N LEU A 362 39.55 -5.42 31.61
CA LEU A 362 39.70 -5.39 33.06
C LEU A 362 39.98 -6.79 33.64
N LEU A 363 39.31 -7.85 33.17
CA LEU A 363 39.57 -9.23 33.58
C LEU A 363 40.96 -9.72 33.13
N ILE A 364 41.40 -9.39 31.91
CA ILE A 364 42.74 -9.72 31.41
C ILE A 364 43.83 -8.99 32.21
N THR A 365 43.63 -7.71 32.54
CA THR A 365 44.62 -6.94 33.34
C THR A 365 44.64 -7.37 34.81
N PHE A 366 43.48 -7.74 35.39
CA PHE A 366 43.39 -8.27 36.76
C PHE A 366 44.06 -9.65 36.89
N SER A 367 43.78 -10.59 35.97
CA SER A 367 44.42 -11.92 35.96
C SER A 367 45.94 -11.85 35.72
N ARG A 368 46.40 -10.93 34.85
CA ARG A 368 47.83 -10.61 34.70
C ARG A 368 48.45 -10.02 35.97
N ARG A 369 47.73 -9.19 36.74
CA ARG A 369 48.16 -8.69 38.05
C ARG A 369 48.22 -9.79 39.12
N GLN A 370 47.22 -10.67 39.21
CA GLN A 370 47.26 -11.77 40.18
C GLN A 370 48.40 -12.76 39.89
N SER A 371 48.60 -13.12 38.62
CA SER A 371 49.69 -14.03 38.23
C SER A 371 51.08 -13.41 38.44
N SER A 372 51.27 -12.10 38.22
CA SER A 372 52.53 -11.43 38.55
C SER A 372 52.78 -11.33 40.06
N LEU A 373 51.75 -11.05 40.87
CA LEU A 373 51.84 -11.04 42.34
C LEU A 373 52.14 -12.44 42.91
N ALA A 374 51.54 -13.50 42.35
CA ALA A 374 51.86 -14.88 42.72
C ALA A 374 53.32 -15.24 42.38
N ARG A 375 53.82 -14.82 41.20
CA ARG A 375 55.22 -14.99 40.80
C ARG A 375 56.18 -14.18 41.69
N ALA A 376 55.78 -12.99 42.11
CA ALA A 376 56.54 -12.16 43.06
C ALA A 376 56.64 -12.82 44.45
N LYS A 377 55.53 -13.34 45.00
CA LYS A 377 55.58 -14.13 46.26
C LYS A 377 56.47 -15.36 46.15
N ARG A 378 56.43 -16.09 45.03
CA ARG A 378 57.29 -17.26 44.78
C ARG A 378 58.79 -16.91 44.73
N ASN A 379 59.15 -15.74 44.24
CA ASN A 379 60.55 -15.27 44.23
C ASN A 379 60.98 -14.66 45.59
N GLY A 380 60.07 -13.95 46.27
CA GLY A 380 60.34 -13.30 47.56
C GLY A 380 60.65 -14.25 48.72
N GLY A 381 60.35 -15.55 48.57
CA GLY A 381 60.72 -16.60 49.53
C GLY A 381 62.22 -16.91 49.61
N LYS A 382 63.05 -16.39 48.69
CA LYS A 382 64.52 -16.51 48.75
C LYS A 382 65.15 -15.26 49.38
N LYS A 383 65.13 -15.16 50.70
CA LYS A 383 66.08 -14.33 51.45
C LYS A 383 67.19 -15.21 52.00
N HIS A 384 68.45 -14.83 51.77
CA HIS A 384 69.59 -15.49 52.39
C HIS A 384 69.62 -15.25 53.90
N ALA A 385 70.19 -16.20 54.65
CA ALA A 385 70.51 -16.03 56.06
C ALA A 385 71.53 -14.89 56.27
N PRO A 386 71.52 -14.21 57.43
CA PRO A 386 72.49 -13.16 57.71
C PRO A 386 73.90 -13.74 57.84
N THR A 387 74.84 -13.22 57.05
CA THR A 387 76.27 -13.50 57.23
C THR A 387 76.84 -12.54 58.26
N THR A 388 77.45 -13.08 59.31
CA THR A 388 78.03 -12.28 60.41
C THR A 388 79.36 -11.65 59.97
N THR A 389 79.35 -10.39 59.52
CA THR A 389 80.58 -9.60 59.33
C THR A 389 80.95 -8.85 60.59
N SER A 390 81.96 -9.35 61.31
CA SER A 390 82.66 -8.60 62.35
C SER A 390 83.47 -7.46 61.70
N VAL A 391 83.16 -6.21 62.02
CA VAL A 391 83.97 -5.05 61.65
C VAL A 391 84.78 -4.63 62.87
N ASN A 392 86.10 -4.59 62.70
CA ASN A 392 87.03 -4.21 63.76
C ASN A 392 87.02 -2.69 63.98
N VAL A 393 87.22 -2.23 65.21
CA VAL A 393 87.25 -0.79 65.53
C VAL A 393 88.69 -0.30 65.49
N ASP A 394 88.98 0.62 64.57
CA ASP A 394 90.22 1.39 64.55
C ASP A 394 89.93 2.88 64.37
N ASN A 395 90.59 3.71 65.18
CA ASN A 395 90.37 5.15 65.22
C ASN A 395 91.15 5.89 64.13
N LYS A 396 90.50 6.88 63.49
CA LYS A 396 91.16 8.12 63.06
C LYS A 396 90.19 9.27 62.86
N LEU A 397 90.60 10.47 63.26
CA LEU A 397 89.84 11.71 63.12
C LEU A 397 89.80 12.15 61.65
N GLY A 398 88.66 12.70 61.22
CA GLY A 398 88.47 13.39 59.94
C GLY A 398 87.41 14.48 60.12
N LEU A 399 87.68 15.68 59.61
CA LEU A 399 86.88 16.88 59.86
C LEU A 399 85.80 17.10 58.77
N SER A 400 84.69 17.76 59.14
CA SER A 400 83.60 18.21 58.26
C SER A 400 82.74 17.13 57.56
N ASP A 401 81.47 17.35 57.24
CA ASP A 401 80.67 18.60 57.36
C ASP A 401 79.18 18.37 57.72
N ARG A 402 78.42 19.48 57.82
CA ARG A 402 77.01 19.63 58.24
C ARG A 402 75.99 18.81 57.41
N VAL A 403 74.86 18.29 57.93
CA VAL A 403 73.75 18.92 58.71
C VAL A 403 72.95 19.94 57.84
N GLN A 404 71.62 19.90 57.68
CA GLN A 404 70.54 19.23 58.43
C GLN A 404 69.28 18.88 57.59
N ILE A 405 68.42 18.08 58.22
CA ILE A 405 67.03 17.75 57.89
C ILE A 405 66.08 18.87 58.39
N ILE A 406 64.91 19.09 57.77
CA ILE A 406 63.55 19.00 58.37
C ILE A 406 62.43 19.54 57.43
N GLN A 407 61.24 18.96 57.64
CA GLN A 407 59.94 19.04 56.97
C GLN A 407 59.15 20.39 57.12
N PRO A 408 57.92 20.53 56.55
CA PRO A 408 57.32 21.83 56.17
C PRO A 408 56.20 22.36 57.09
N ASN A 409 55.67 23.57 56.82
CA ASN A 409 54.26 23.88 57.16
C ASN A 409 53.57 25.04 56.38
N GLN A 410 52.26 24.86 56.19
CA GLN A 410 51.09 25.78 56.17
C GLN A 410 51.09 27.31 55.87
N ASN A 411 50.01 27.71 55.14
CA ASN A 411 49.06 28.85 55.32
C ASN A 411 49.30 30.29 54.76
N ALA A 412 48.17 30.85 54.26
CA ALA A 412 47.64 32.22 54.44
C ALA A 412 47.66 33.30 53.31
N SER A 413 46.44 33.68 52.87
CA SER A 413 45.94 35.04 52.47
C SER A 413 46.43 35.79 51.20
N ALA A 414 45.56 36.74 50.75
CA ALA A 414 45.66 37.69 49.60
C ALA A 414 45.43 39.14 50.13
N PRO A 415 45.04 40.23 49.39
CA PRO A 415 44.87 40.54 47.94
C PRO A 415 45.85 41.70 47.54
N PRO A 416 45.58 42.77 46.72
CA PRO A 416 44.56 43.15 45.70
C PRO A 416 45.21 43.40 44.30
N GLU A 417 44.86 44.31 43.35
CA GLU A 417 43.90 45.43 43.15
C GLU A 417 43.73 45.72 41.62
N GLN A 418 42.94 46.73 41.25
CA GLN A 418 42.72 47.41 39.95
C GLN A 418 41.76 46.70 38.96
N ARG A 419 40.60 47.23 38.52
CA ARG A 419 39.85 48.53 38.56
C ARG A 419 39.77 49.29 37.22
N SER A 420 38.65 49.09 36.50
CA SER A 420 38.07 49.96 35.46
C SER A 420 36.62 49.48 35.19
N THR A 421 35.57 50.15 35.67
CA THR A 421 34.66 51.05 34.88
C THR A 421 34.33 50.51 33.47
N GLY A 422 33.07 50.24 33.05
CA GLY A 422 31.75 50.74 33.45
C GLY A 422 31.14 51.63 32.32
N PRO A 423 29.81 51.87 32.21
CA PRO A 423 28.68 51.46 33.06
C PRO A 423 27.57 50.67 32.32
N VAL A 424 26.47 50.38 33.03
CA VAL A 424 25.16 49.92 32.52
C VAL A 424 24.11 50.99 32.85
N PRO A 425 22.98 51.06 32.11
CA PRO A 425 21.69 51.19 32.81
C PRO A 425 20.61 50.22 32.30
N ASP A 426 19.86 49.64 33.24
CA ASP A 426 18.67 48.82 32.97
C ASP A 426 17.49 49.68 32.47
N THR A 427 16.50 49.05 31.82
CA THR A 427 15.17 48.87 32.46
C THR A 427 14.25 47.94 31.67
N GLN A 428 13.23 47.43 32.34
CA GLN A 428 12.20 46.52 31.80
C GLN A 428 11.10 47.30 31.05
N GLY A 429 10.50 46.69 30.03
CA GLY A 429 9.33 47.24 29.33
C GLY A 429 8.44 46.14 28.74
N SER A 430 7.29 45.90 29.37
CA SER A 430 6.25 44.99 28.87
C SER A 430 5.19 45.78 28.09
N LEU A 431 4.65 45.25 26.98
CA LEU A 431 3.22 45.39 26.62
C LEU A 431 2.77 44.53 25.41
N ARG A 432 1.68 43.80 25.67
CA ARG A 432 0.54 43.30 24.85
C ARG A 432 0.44 43.55 23.32
N GLN A 433 -0.01 42.46 22.67
CA GLN A 433 -1.15 42.32 21.71
C GLN A 433 -1.34 43.29 20.52
N THR A 434 -1.49 42.69 19.34
CA THR A 434 -2.62 42.94 18.41
C THR A 434 -3.01 41.65 17.66
N LYS A 435 -4.11 41.71 16.90
CA LYS A 435 -4.69 40.63 16.09
C LYS A 435 -4.58 40.98 14.58
N ASP A 436 -5.22 40.14 13.76
CA ASP A 436 -5.63 40.34 12.36
C ASP A 436 -4.52 40.06 11.30
N GLY A 437 -4.84 39.55 10.11
CA GLY A 437 -6.15 39.17 9.55
C GLY A 437 -6.03 38.25 8.34
N ASP A 438 -7.14 38.00 7.63
CA ASP A 438 -7.21 37.11 6.48
C ASP A 438 -6.37 37.55 5.26
N MET A 439 -5.87 36.59 4.49
CA MET A 439 -5.74 36.71 3.04
C MET A 439 -5.96 35.35 2.35
N ALA A 440 -6.52 35.39 1.15
CA ALA A 440 -6.84 34.23 0.33
C ALA A 440 -6.34 34.41 -1.11
N SER A 441 -6.54 33.37 -1.93
CA SER A 441 -6.50 33.35 -3.41
C SER A 441 -5.13 33.30 -4.10
N MET A 442 -5.19 32.85 -5.38
CA MET A 442 -4.09 32.58 -6.31
C MET A 442 -3.21 31.39 -5.87
N TRP A 443 -2.76 30.50 -6.76
CA TRP A 443 -2.42 30.69 -8.17
C TRP A 443 -3.16 29.76 -9.15
N MET A 444 -3.25 30.20 -10.42
CA MET A 444 -3.54 29.38 -11.59
C MET A 444 -2.29 29.31 -12.49
N ASN A 445 -2.10 28.17 -13.16
CA ASN A 445 -1.94 28.06 -14.63
C ASN A 445 -2.04 26.57 -15.02
#